data_AF-A0A2R5FCE1-F1
#
_entry.id   AF-A0A2R5FCE1-F1
#
_cell.length_a   1.000
_cell.length_b   1.000
_cell.length_c   1.000
_cell.angle_alpha   90.00
_cell.angle_beta   90.00
_cell.angle_gamma   90.00
#
_symmetry.space_group_name_H-M   'P 1'
#
loop_
_entity.id
_entity.type
_entity.pdbx_description
1 polymer ?
#
loop_
_entity_poly.entity_id
_entity_poly.type
_entity_poly.pdbx_seq_one_letter_code
_entity_poly.pdbx_strand_id
1 'polypeptide(L)'
;MTHEAQITVERAAIHLIDGESWLLLRDKLGNIYQRRNCFKVSEAGFKALSESSEVMGLVQAGDQVKIRWHEHKHGPLELETARTILSIEFL
;
A
#
# COMPACT_ATOMS: atom_id res chain seq x y z
N MET A 1 -4.96 4.11 16.17
CA MET A 1 -6.39 3.73 16.22
C MET A 1 -6.70 2.87 15.00
N THR A 2 -7.63 1.90 15.09
CA THR A 2 -8.02 1.06 13.96
C THR A 2 -9.20 1.65 13.23
N HIS A 3 -9.10 1.72 11.90
CA HIS A 3 -10.10 2.28 11.01
C HIS A 3 -10.40 1.31 9.87
N GLU A 4 -11.57 1.45 9.27
CA GLU A 4 -12.03 0.64 8.14
C GLU A 4 -12.85 1.51 7.19
N ALA A 5 -12.62 1.35 5.88
CA ALA A 5 -13.36 2.06 4.83
C ALA A 5 -13.32 1.30 3.50
N GLN A 6 -14.34 1.52 2.68
CA GLN A 6 -14.31 1.19 1.26
C GLN A 6 -13.71 2.38 0.50
N ILE A 7 -12.71 2.12 -0.33
CA ILE A 7 -12.04 3.13 -1.15
C ILE A 7 -12.02 2.70 -2.61
N THR A 8 -11.96 3.70 -3.50
CA THR A 8 -11.55 3.49 -4.89
C THR A 8 -10.08 3.84 -5.01
N VAL A 9 -9.30 2.90 -5.53
CA VAL A 9 -7.86 3.07 -5.68
C VAL A 9 -7.61 4.01 -6.86
N GLU A 10 -6.98 5.15 -6.60
CA GLU A 10 -6.55 6.06 -7.64
C GLU A 10 -5.18 5.65 -8.19
N ARG A 11 -4.27 5.24 -7.30
CA ARG A 11 -2.93 4.80 -7.67
C ARG A 11 -2.45 3.73 -6.70
N ALA A 12 -1.81 2.71 -7.23
CA ALA A 12 -1.07 1.72 -6.47
C ALA A 12 0.39 1.72 -6.94
N ALA A 13 1.32 1.60 -5.99
CA ALA A 13 2.74 1.49 -6.27
C ALA A 13 3.36 0.49 -5.29
N ILE A 14 4.39 -0.19 -5.77
CA ILE A 14 5.19 -1.11 -4.98
C ILE A 14 6.64 -0.60 -5.00
N HIS A 15 7.26 -0.52 -3.83
CA HIS A 15 8.66 -0.12 -3.68
C HIS A 15 9.44 -1.19 -2.91
N LEU A 16 10.72 -1.35 -3.24
CA LEU A 16 11.68 -2.00 -2.35
C LEU A 16 12.44 -0.92 -1.59
N ILE A 17 12.41 -0.99 -0.27
CA ILE A 17 13.13 -0.09 0.64
C ILE A 17 13.85 -0.99 1.64
N ASP A 18 15.17 -0.87 1.74
CA ASP A 18 16.01 -1.65 2.66
C ASP A 18 15.77 -3.18 2.62
N GLY A 19 15.52 -3.72 1.41
CA GLY A 19 15.28 -5.16 1.21
C GLY A 19 13.84 -5.61 1.47
N GLU A 20 12.93 -4.68 1.74
CA GLU A 20 11.54 -4.97 2.07
C GLU A 20 10.57 -4.39 1.05
N SER A 21 9.52 -5.14 0.74
CA SER A 21 8.47 -4.69 -0.17
C SER A 21 7.46 -3.81 0.55
N TRP A 22 7.15 -2.66 -0.05
CA TRP A 22 6.15 -1.71 0.43
C TRP A 22 5.09 -1.51 -0.63
N LEU A 23 3.83 -1.77 -0.30
CA LEU A 23 2.68 -1.35 -1.09
C LEU A 23 2.26 0.04 -0.62
N LEU A 24 2.11 0.97 -1.56
CA LEU A 24 1.53 2.29 -1.35
C LEU A 24 0.25 2.40 -2.17
N LEU A 25 -0.86 2.68 -1.52
CA LEU A 25 -2.14 2.96 -2.15
C LEU A 25 -2.51 4.41 -1.92
N ARG A 26 -3.02 5.06 -2.96
CA ARG A 26 -3.66 6.36 -2.88
C ARG A 26 -5.11 6.24 -3.31
N ASP A 27 -6.02 6.75 -2.49
CA ASP A 27 -7.45 6.85 -2.85
C ASP A 27 -7.75 8.13 -3.64
N LYS A 28 -9.00 8.26 -4.09
CA LYS A 28 -9.50 9.45 -4.80
C LYS A 28 -9.57 10.72 -3.96
N LEU A 29 -9.50 10.61 -2.63
CA LEU A 29 -9.50 11.74 -1.70
C LEU A 29 -8.06 12.21 -1.41
N GLY A 30 -7.05 11.54 -1.94
CA GLY A 30 -5.64 11.84 -1.73
C GLY A 30 -5.06 11.21 -0.46
N ASN A 31 -5.78 10.34 0.24
CA ASN A 31 -5.24 9.60 1.38
C ASN A 31 -4.26 8.54 0.89
N ILE A 32 -3.13 8.45 1.59
CA ILE A 32 -2.09 7.45 1.33
C ILE A 32 -2.17 6.37 2.40
N TYR A 33 -2.11 5.12 1.98
CA TYR A 33 -2.09 3.92 2.80
C TYR A 33 -0.89 3.07 2.44
N GLN A 34 -0.26 2.43 3.43
CA GLN A 34 0.97 1.69 3.22
C GLN A 34 0.96 0.31 3.87
N ARG A 35 1.54 -0.70 3.21
CA ARG A 35 1.72 -2.05 3.74
C ARG A 35 3.14 -2.52 3.51
N ARG A 36 3.86 -2.82 4.59
CA ARG A 36 5.17 -3.49 4.56
C ARG A 36 5.00 -4.99 4.31
N ASN A 37 6.02 -5.61 3.72
CA ASN A 37 6.06 -7.04 3.39
C ASN A 37 4.84 -7.50 2.59
N CYS A 38 4.39 -6.67 1.64
CA CYS A 38 3.22 -6.95 0.80
C CYS A 38 3.42 -8.15 -0.15
N PHE A 39 4.66 -8.61 -0.38
CA PHE A 39 4.96 -9.88 -1.03
C PHE A 39 6.35 -10.39 -0.60
N LYS A 40 6.59 -11.70 -0.79
CA LYS A 40 7.92 -12.29 -0.62
C LYS A 40 8.55 -12.48 -2.01
N VAL A 41 9.44 -11.58 -2.40
CA VAL A 41 10.21 -11.74 -3.64
C VAL A 41 11.68 -11.49 -3.32
N SER A 42 12.58 -12.30 -3.88
CA SER A 42 14.02 -12.07 -3.79
C SER A 42 14.40 -10.80 -4.58
N GLU A 43 15.50 -10.15 -4.24
CA GLU A 43 15.96 -8.92 -4.92
C GLU A 43 16.10 -9.10 -6.46
N ALA A 44 16.53 -10.29 -6.89
CA ALA A 44 16.58 -10.68 -8.31
C ALA A 44 15.18 -10.86 -8.93
N GLY A 45 14.22 -11.41 -8.18
CA GLY A 45 12.83 -11.53 -8.62
C GLY A 45 12.15 -10.17 -8.75
N PHE A 46 12.49 -9.18 -7.91
CA PHE A 46 11.91 -7.84 -8.01
C PHE A 46 12.37 -7.08 -9.27
N LYS A 47 13.65 -7.19 -9.65
CA LYS A 47 14.14 -6.61 -10.91
C LYS A 47 13.43 -7.20 -12.12
N ALA A 48 13.17 -8.51 -12.12
CA ALA A 48 12.39 -9.17 -13.16
C ALA A 48 10.91 -8.71 -13.19
N LEU A 49 10.30 -8.48 -12.02
CA LEU A 49 8.95 -7.91 -11.92
C LEU A 49 8.91 -6.45 -12.39
N SER A 50 9.96 -5.66 -12.14
CA SER A 50 9.99 -4.23 -12.47
C SER A 50 9.97 -3.92 -13.97
N GLU A 51 10.35 -4.88 -14.82
CA GLU A 51 10.36 -4.69 -16.29
C GLU A 51 9.13 -5.29 -17.00
N SER A 52 8.37 -6.18 -16.35
CA SER A 52 7.29 -6.91 -17.05
C SER A 52 6.07 -7.31 -16.20
N SER A 53 6.04 -7.01 -14.90
CA SER A 53 4.97 -7.48 -14.02
C SER A 53 4.49 -6.37 -13.11
N GLU A 54 3.54 -5.61 -13.65
CA GLU A 54 2.20 -5.68 -13.09
C GLU A 54 2.12 -5.73 -11.56
N VAL A 55 1.73 -4.58 -10.98
CA VAL A 55 0.96 -4.50 -9.74
C VAL A 55 -0.38 -5.31 -9.82
N MET A 56 -0.60 -6.09 -10.89
CA MET A 56 -1.83 -6.83 -11.20
C MET A 56 -2.14 -8.00 -10.26
N GLY A 57 -1.25 -8.34 -9.33
CA GLY A 57 -1.54 -9.36 -8.33
C GLY A 57 -2.22 -8.86 -7.05
N LEU A 58 -2.20 -7.55 -6.76
CA LEU A 58 -2.57 -7.04 -5.42
C LEU A 58 -3.61 -5.94 -5.39
N VAL A 59 -3.51 -4.90 -6.23
CA VAL A 59 -4.50 -3.81 -6.36
C VAL A 59 -4.15 -2.98 -7.61
N GLN A 60 -5.12 -2.65 -8.45
CA GLN A 60 -4.97 -1.76 -9.60
C GLN A 60 -5.71 -0.42 -9.41
N ALA A 61 -5.34 0.58 -10.22
CA ALA A 61 -6.11 1.82 -10.28
C ALA A 61 -7.52 1.55 -10.83
N GLY A 62 -8.54 2.07 -10.15
CA GLY A 62 -9.95 1.81 -10.45
C GLY A 62 -10.58 0.75 -9.55
N ASP A 63 -9.78 -0.11 -8.90
CA ASP A 63 -10.31 -1.14 -8.02
C ASP A 63 -11.08 -0.54 -6.84
N GLN A 64 -12.19 -1.18 -6.49
CA GLN A 64 -12.87 -0.94 -5.23
C GLN A 64 -12.41 -1.96 -4.21
N VAL A 65 -11.87 -1.47 -3.11
CA VAL A 65 -11.36 -2.32 -2.04
C VAL A 65 -11.87 -1.83 -0.70
N LYS A 66 -12.14 -2.77 0.19
CA LYS A 66 -12.34 -2.51 1.60
C LYS A 66 -11.00 -2.65 2.30
N ILE A 67 -10.55 -1.58 2.95
CA ILE A 67 -9.27 -1.54 3.66
C ILE A 67 -9.48 -1.35 5.16
N ARG A 68 -8.66 -2.04 5.95
CA ARG A 68 -8.52 -1.80 7.39
C ARG A 68 -7.11 -1.32 7.67
N TRP A 69 -6.95 -0.25 8.44
CA TRP A 69 -5.63 0.31 8.73
C TRP A 69 -5.50 0.78 10.18
N HIS A 70 -4.25 0.90 10.63
CA HIS A 70 -3.92 1.67 11.81
C HIS A 70 -3.41 3.05 11.42
N GLU A 71 -3.97 4.06 12.06
CA GLU A 71 -3.43 5.41 12.00
C GLU A 71 -2.47 5.65 13.15
N HIS A 72 -1.25 6.09 12.81
CA HIS A 72 -0.19 6.46 13.74
C HIS A 72 0.34 7.83 13.36
N LYS A 73 0.50 8.70 14.35
CA LYS A 73 1.19 9.98 14.17
C LYS A 73 2.70 9.78 14.37
N HIS A 74 3.51 10.48 13.58
CA HIS A 74 4.96 10.42 13.70
C HIS A 74 5.60 11.79 13.44
N GLY A 75 6.91 11.83 13.65
CA GLY A 75 7.70 13.06 13.62
C GLY A 75 7.71 13.80 14.97
N PRO A 76 8.62 14.79 15.12
CA PRO A 76 8.85 15.48 16.40
C PRO A 76 7.64 16.28 16.92
N LEU A 77 6.67 16.56 16.06
CA LEU A 77 5.43 17.27 16.38
C LEU A 77 4.16 16.45 16.13
N GLU A 78 4.29 15.17 15.78
CA GLU A 78 3.15 14.29 15.45
C GLU A 78 2.21 14.85 14.35
N LEU A 79 2.75 15.70 13.48
CA LEU A 79 2.00 16.32 12.37
C LEU A 79 1.88 15.40 11.15
N GLU A 80 2.72 14.37 11.09
CA GLU A 80 2.73 13.42 9.99
C GLU A 80 1.89 12.19 10.37
N THR A 81 0.98 11.80 9.49
CA THR A 81 0.06 10.70 9.72
C THR A 81 0.38 9.53 8.79
N ALA A 82 0.78 8.40 9.38
CA ALA A 82 0.97 7.15 8.67
C ALA A 82 -0.29 6.27 8.80
N ARG A 83 -0.80 5.78 7.67
CA ARG A 83 -1.92 4.82 7.62
C ARG A 83 -1.41 3.46 7.20
N THR A 84 -1.14 2.61 8.18
CA THR A 84 -0.58 1.27 7.95
C THR A 84 -1.70 0.27 7.74
N ILE A 85 -1.79 -0.29 6.54
CA ILE A 85 -2.78 -1.28 6.14
C ILE A 85 -2.58 -2.58 6.93
N LEU A 86 -3.67 -3.09 7.48
CA LEU A 86 -3.78 -4.39 8.13
C LEU A 86 -4.35 -5.44 7.17
N SER A 87 -5.41 -5.09 6.43
CA SER A 87 -6.06 -5.96 5.47
C SER A 87 -6.63 -5.17 4.29
N ILE A 88 -6.76 -5.88 3.15
CA ILE A 88 -7.37 -5.41 1.91
C ILE A 88 -8.30 -6.53 1.45
N GLU A 89 -9.55 -6.20 1.16
CA GLU A 89 -10.56 -7.10 0.62
C GLU A 89 -11.09 -6.50 -0.69
N PHE A 90 -11.12 -7.27 -1.77
CA PHE A 90 -11.69 -6.84 -3.05
C PHE A 90 -13.21 -6.96 -3.03
N LEU A 91 -13.88 -6.05 -3.72
CA LEU A 91 -15.35 -5.97 -3.81
C LEU A 91 -15.85 -6.30 -5.21
#